data_AF-A0A662NWZ9-F1
#
_entry.id   AF-A0A662NWZ9-F1
#
_cell.length_a   1.000
_cell.length_b   1.000
_cell.length_c   1.000
_cell.angle_alpha   90.00
_cell.angle_beta   90.00
_cell.angle_gamma   90.00
#
_symmetry.space_group_name_H-M   'P 1'
#
loop_
_entity.id
_entity.type
_entity.pdbx_description
1 polymer ?
#
loop_
_entity_poly.entity_id
_entity_poly.type
_entity_poly.pdbx_seq_one_letter_code
_entity_poly.pdbx_strand_id
1 'polypeptide(L)'
;RERCGPKEFCVVCDLFGSQGLGSRVYFSLRSRVYFSDGILMKGGPVRLDGYGEAFSPGSKFSLEVTCENSTILDLGLLFLGTEQFSGSPMLLGGRKYAFNPKTGGKYKNEYFFGLVTFKLKEILEFEPNGKKETIKEEKEIQEKINEARKKLIQEIGEEYIGFEEGVIK
;
A
#
# COMPACT_ATOMS: atom_id res chain seq x y z
N ARG A 1 22.94 8.35 29.54
CA ARG A 1 21.72 9.18 29.73
C ARG A 1 20.55 8.30 29.32
N GLU A 2 19.90 7.74 30.32
CA GLU A 2 18.79 6.81 30.19
C GLU A 2 17.48 7.56 29.87
N ARG A 3 16.64 6.92 29.03
CA ARG A 3 15.18 7.13 28.87
C ARG A 3 14.69 8.54 28.49
N CYS A 4 14.65 8.83 27.20
CA CYS A 4 13.72 9.82 26.59
C CYS A 4 13.21 9.36 25.21
N GLY A 5 12.70 8.13 25.11
CA GLY A 5 11.91 7.70 23.95
C GLY A 5 10.48 7.38 24.41
N PRO A 6 9.42 7.82 23.72
CA PRO A 6 8.09 7.29 23.98
C PRO A 6 8.10 5.78 23.76
N LYS A 7 7.47 5.04 24.68
CA LYS A 7 7.57 3.56 24.77
C LYS A 7 6.73 2.80 23.74
N GLU A 8 5.82 3.45 23.03
CA GLU A 8 4.94 2.80 22.06
C GLU A 8 4.74 3.78 20.89
N PHE A 9 5.38 3.50 19.76
CA PHE A 9 5.13 4.20 18.50
C PHE A 9 4.36 3.25 17.59
N CYS A 10 3.26 3.72 17.01
CA CYS A 10 2.56 2.96 15.99
C CYS A 10 3.42 2.94 14.72
N VAL A 11 3.96 1.79 14.37
CA VAL A 11 4.81 1.61 13.17
C VAL A 11 4.09 2.09 11.91
N VAL A 12 2.77 1.89 11.83
CA VAL A 12 1.94 2.37 10.72
C VAL A 12 1.88 3.91 10.69
N CYS A 13 1.73 4.57 11.84
CA CYS A 13 1.71 6.04 11.90
C CYS A 13 3.08 6.67 11.63
N ASP A 14 4.17 5.98 11.96
CA ASP A 14 5.52 6.43 11.60
C ASP A 14 5.77 6.28 10.09
N LEU A 15 5.20 5.26 9.46
CA LEU A 15 5.37 4.99 8.03
C LEU A 15 4.55 5.92 7.13
N PHE A 16 3.25 6.09 7.45
CA PHE A 16 2.29 6.83 6.62
C PHE A 16 1.91 8.22 7.18
N GLY A 17 2.40 8.57 8.37
CA GLY A 17 2.00 9.77 9.09
C GLY A 17 0.75 9.58 9.96
N SER A 18 0.45 10.56 10.82
CA SER A 18 -0.72 10.57 11.69
C SER A 18 -1.65 11.75 11.35
N GLN A 19 -2.96 11.53 11.40
CA GLN A 19 -3.93 12.64 11.37
C GLN A 19 -4.05 13.22 12.78
N GLY A 20 -3.61 14.46 12.98
CA GLY A 20 -4.02 15.27 14.14
C GLY A 20 -3.21 15.15 15.43
N LEU A 21 -1.90 14.88 15.41
CA LEU A 21 -1.05 15.09 16.60
C LEU A 21 -0.77 16.59 16.82
N GLY A 22 -1.79 17.29 17.29
CA GLY A 22 -1.63 18.55 18.01
C GLY A 22 -0.91 18.29 19.34
N SER A 23 0.15 19.07 19.58
CA SER A 23 0.87 19.30 20.84
C SER A 23 1.96 18.30 21.27
N ARG A 24 3.21 18.82 21.19
CA ARG A 24 4.41 18.48 21.98
C ARG A 24 5.07 17.12 21.74
N VAL A 25 5.67 16.92 20.56
CA VAL A 25 7.12 16.64 20.36
C VAL A 25 7.39 16.77 18.86
N TYR A 26 8.23 17.71 18.49
CA TYR A 26 8.52 18.15 17.12
C TYR A 26 9.56 17.25 16.44
N PHE A 27 9.38 15.93 16.41
CA PHE A 27 10.27 14.99 15.69
C PHE A 27 9.52 13.70 15.30
N SER A 28 8.62 13.77 14.30
CA SER A 28 8.23 12.67 13.37
C SER A 28 6.91 13.03 12.66
N LEU A 29 6.93 14.08 11.83
CA LEU A 29 5.79 14.46 10.96
C LEU A 29 6.17 14.36 9.48
N ARG A 30 7.02 13.39 9.12
CA ARG A 30 7.36 13.11 7.72
C ARG A 30 7.02 11.65 7.45
N SER A 31 5.99 11.42 6.64
CA SER A 31 5.74 10.10 6.05
C SER A 31 7.03 9.64 5.39
N ARG A 32 7.47 8.41 5.63
CA ARG A 32 8.64 7.83 4.95
C ARG A 32 8.26 7.21 3.61
N VAL A 33 6.95 7.07 3.36
CA VAL A 33 6.40 6.54 2.11
C VAL A 33 5.64 7.63 1.36
N TYR A 34 5.94 7.79 0.08
CA TYR A 34 5.32 8.76 -0.81
C TYR A 34 4.79 8.04 -2.05
N PHE A 35 3.56 8.35 -2.44
CA PHE A 35 2.95 7.85 -3.67
C PHE A 35 2.99 8.96 -4.71
N SER A 36 3.50 8.67 -5.90
CA SER A 36 3.36 9.57 -7.04
C SER A 36 1.90 9.62 -7.50
N ASP A 37 1.58 10.62 -8.32
CA ASP A 37 0.36 10.58 -9.11
C ASP A 37 0.34 9.36 -10.02
N GLY A 38 -0.85 8.77 -10.18
CA GLY A 38 -1.08 7.66 -11.10
C GLY A 38 -1.25 8.16 -12.54
N ILE A 39 -0.30 7.85 -13.42
CA ILE A 39 -0.34 8.21 -14.83
C ILE A 39 -1.16 7.17 -15.60
N LEU A 40 -2.23 7.59 -16.27
CA LEU A 40 -3.07 6.70 -17.09
C LEU A 40 -2.26 6.14 -18.27
N MET A 41 -2.11 4.83 -18.31
CA MET A 41 -1.40 4.11 -19.38
C MET A 41 -2.35 3.48 -20.40
N LYS A 42 -3.53 3.04 -19.94
CA LYS A 42 -4.54 2.40 -20.78
C LYS A 42 -5.93 2.61 -20.20
N GLY A 43 -6.91 2.79 -21.06
CA GLY A 43 -8.30 3.03 -20.69
C GLY A 43 -8.65 4.49 -20.84
N GLY A 44 -9.69 4.94 -20.13
CA GLY A 44 -10.15 6.31 -20.23
C GLY A 44 -11.34 6.60 -19.33
N PRO A 45 -11.65 7.88 -19.12
CA PRO A 45 -12.81 8.27 -18.36
C PRO A 45 -14.09 7.88 -19.09
N VAL A 46 -15.10 7.53 -18.30
CA VAL A 46 -16.47 7.27 -18.70
C VAL A 46 -17.39 8.02 -17.75
N ARG A 47 -18.46 8.58 -18.28
CA ARG A 47 -19.49 9.21 -17.47
C ARG A 47 -20.45 8.12 -16.96
N LEU A 48 -20.63 8.06 -15.65
CA LEU A 48 -21.56 7.18 -14.98
C LEU A 48 -22.76 7.99 -14.50
N ASP A 49 -23.95 7.63 -14.95
CA ASP A 49 -25.19 8.30 -14.55
C ASP A 49 -25.38 8.24 -13.04
N GLY A 50 -25.54 9.39 -12.39
CA GLY A 50 -25.66 9.52 -10.93
C GLY A 50 -24.33 9.42 -10.15
N TYR A 51 -23.22 9.06 -10.80
CA TYR A 51 -21.91 8.88 -10.15
C TYR A 51 -20.83 9.85 -10.60
N GLY A 52 -21.00 10.51 -11.74
CA GLY A 52 -20.03 11.46 -12.29
C GLY A 52 -19.03 10.78 -13.22
N GLU A 53 -17.85 11.37 -13.36
CA GLU A 53 -16.79 10.83 -14.21
C GLU A 53 -15.95 9.80 -13.42
N ALA A 54 -15.70 8.64 -14.04
CA ALA A 54 -14.90 7.56 -13.48
C ALA A 54 -14.07 6.90 -14.57
N PHE A 55 -12.98 6.21 -14.23
CA PHE A 55 -12.25 5.44 -15.23
C PHE A 55 -12.94 4.12 -15.54
N SER A 56 -12.91 3.71 -16.81
CA SER A 56 -13.51 2.45 -17.23
C SER A 56 -12.83 1.24 -16.57
N PRO A 57 -13.58 0.16 -16.27
CA PRO A 57 -12.99 -1.07 -15.72
C PRO A 57 -11.85 -1.60 -16.59
N GLY A 58 -10.77 -2.07 -15.95
CA GLY A 58 -9.57 -2.55 -16.66
C GLY A 58 -8.62 -1.44 -17.12
N SER A 59 -8.88 -0.18 -16.79
CA SER A 59 -7.91 0.90 -16.93
C SER A 59 -6.64 0.59 -16.14
N LYS A 60 -5.48 1.03 -16.65
CA LYS A 60 -4.17 0.81 -16.05
C LYS A 60 -3.49 2.14 -15.77
N PHE A 61 -2.90 2.24 -14.59
CA PHE A 61 -2.13 3.41 -14.16
C PHE A 61 -0.71 2.97 -13.81
N SER A 62 0.27 3.82 -14.11
CA SER A 62 1.64 3.70 -13.64
C SER A 62 1.83 4.69 -12.49
N LEU A 63 2.35 4.21 -11.37
CA LEU A 63 2.70 5.04 -10.21
C LEU A 63 4.01 4.54 -9.61
N GLU A 64 4.70 5.43 -8.94
CA GLU A 64 5.91 5.15 -8.17
C GLU A 64 5.60 5.30 -6.68
N VAL A 65 6.18 4.40 -5.87
CA VAL A 65 6.13 4.51 -4.41
C VAL A 65 7.56 4.68 -3.92
N THR A 66 7.88 5.86 -3.39
CA THR A 66 9.20 6.17 -2.84
C THR A 66 9.20 5.88 -1.34
N CYS A 67 10.17 5.09 -0.89
CA CYS A 67 10.32 4.69 0.50
C CYS A 67 11.69 5.17 1.02
N GLU A 68 11.70 6.20 1.87
CA GLU A 68 12.93 6.78 2.44
C GLU A 68 13.36 6.03 3.70
N ASN A 69 14.63 5.63 3.79
CA ASN A 69 15.21 4.96 4.96
C ASN A 69 14.29 3.86 5.53
N SER A 70 13.70 3.07 4.62
CA SER A 70 12.70 2.06 4.96
C SER A 70 13.37 0.72 5.24
N THR A 71 12.88 0.05 6.28
CA THR A 71 13.31 -1.29 6.66
C THR A 71 12.52 -2.35 5.89
N ILE A 72 12.98 -3.60 5.90
CA ILE A 72 12.21 -4.72 5.35
C ILE A 72 10.84 -4.88 6.02
N LEU A 73 10.72 -4.53 7.30
CA LEU A 73 9.43 -4.52 8.01
C LEU A 73 8.49 -3.45 7.43
N ASP A 74 9.00 -2.25 7.16
CA ASP A 74 8.24 -1.16 6.55
C ASP A 74 7.71 -1.57 5.16
N LEU A 75 8.55 -2.26 4.36
CA LEU A 75 8.12 -2.84 3.09
C LEU A 75 7.06 -3.93 3.28
N GLY A 76 7.17 -4.74 4.33
CA GLY A 76 6.16 -5.75 4.69
C GLY A 76 4.80 -5.13 4.96
N LEU A 77 4.75 -4.02 5.69
CA LEU A 77 3.53 -3.26 5.95
C LEU A 77 2.96 -2.63 4.67
N LEU A 78 3.82 -2.06 3.82
CA LEU A 78 3.40 -1.52 2.52
C LEU A 78 2.83 -2.61 1.61
N PHE A 79 3.49 -3.77 1.54
CA PHE A 79 3.04 -4.91 0.73
C PHE A 79 1.75 -5.53 1.27
N LEU A 80 1.55 -5.53 2.59
CA LEU A 80 0.27 -5.90 3.19
C LEU A 80 -0.83 -4.91 2.74
N GLY A 81 -0.63 -3.60 2.94
CA GLY A 81 -1.63 -2.59 2.60
C GLY A 81 -1.89 -2.41 1.10
N THR A 82 -0.96 -2.82 0.24
CA THR A 82 -1.13 -2.85 -1.22
C THR A 82 -1.48 -4.25 -1.75
N GLU A 83 -1.85 -5.18 -0.86
CA GLU A 83 -2.33 -6.51 -1.20
C GLU A 83 -1.36 -7.33 -2.08
N GLN A 84 -0.04 -7.13 -1.94
CA GLN A 84 0.96 -7.89 -2.69
C GLN A 84 1.08 -9.35 -2.23
N PHE A 85 0.65 -9.66 -0.99
CA PHE A 85 0.66 -11.03 -0.47
C PHE A 85 -0.54 -11.86 -0.93
N SER A 86 -1.73 -11.26 -0.96
CA SER A 86 -2.99 -11.94 -1.34
C SER A 86 -3.26 -11.86 -2.84
N GLY A 87 -2.80 -10.79 -3.50
CA GLY A 87 -3.22 -10.42 -4.85
C GLY A 87 -4.68 -9.97 -4.93
N SER A 88 -5.36 -9.80 -3.80
CA SER A 88 -6.74 -9.35 -3.74
C SER A 88 -6.86 -7.89 -4.21
N PRO A 89 -7.96 -7.51 -4.88
CA PRO A 89 -8.18 -6.12 -5.22
C PRO A 89 -8.54 -5.31 -3.95
N MET A 90 -7.92 -4.14 -3.83
CA MET A 90 -8.21 -3.16 -2.79
C MET A 90 -9.31 -2.20 -3.25
N LEU A 91 -10.06 -1.66 -2.29
CA LEU A 91 -11.06 -0.62 -2.51
C LEU A 91 -10.46 0.79 -2.43
N LEU A 92 -10.51 1.52 -3.54
CA LEU A 92 -9.96 2.87 -3.64
C LEU A 92 -11.01 3.87 -4.15
N GLY A 93 -10.93 5.11 -3.66
CA GLY A 93 -11.75 6.23 -4.12
C GLY A 93 -12.89 6.63 -3.16
N GLY A 94 -13.43 7.83 -3.36
CA GLY A 94 -14.41 8.43 -2.45
C GLY A 94 -15.77 7.73 -2.42
N ARG A 95 -16.13 6.99 -3.47
CA ARG A 95 -17.38 6.22 -3.56
C ARG A 95 -17.18 4.71 -3.41
N LYS A 96 -16.06 4.28 -2.82
CA LYS A 96 -15.68 2.87 -2.74
C LYS A 96 -16.71 1.95 -2.07
N TYR A 97 -17.57 2.49 -1.20
CA TYR A 97 -18.67 1.80 -0.53
C TYR A 97 -20.06 2.10 -1.12
N ALA A 98 -20.15 2.60 -2.36
CA ALA A 98 -21.43 2.80 -3.02
C ALA A 98 -21.92 1.50 -3.67
N PHE A 99 -23.24 1.31 -3.72
CA PHE A 99 -23.84 0.11 -4.29
C PHE A 99 -23.63 0.06 -5.81
N ASN A 100 -23.06 -1.04 -6.31
CA ASN A 100 -22.84 -1.24 -7.73
C ASN A 100 -23.51 -2.56 -8.20
N PRO A 101 -24.69 -2.50 -8.83
CA PRO A 101 -25.39 -3.70 -9.31
C PRO A 101 -24.66 -4.41 -10.47
N LYS A 102 -23.63 -3.77 -11.06
CA LYS A 102 -22.84 -4.32 -12.16
C LYS A 102 -21.58 -5.06 -11.70
N THR A 103 -21.28 -5.08 -10.40
CA THR A 103 -20.12 -5.82 -9.88
C THR A 103 -20.36 -7.33 -10.02
N GLY A 104 -19.37 -8.05 -10.55
CA GLY A 104 -19.42 -9.50 -10.77
C GLY A 104 -18.50 -10.29 -9.83
N GLY A 105 -18.50 -11.62 -9.96
CA GLY A 105 -17.62 -12.50 -9.18
C GLY A 105 -17.97 -12.57 -7.70
N LYS A 106 -16.96 -12.65 -6.83
CA LYS A 106 -17.12 -12.70 -5.36
C LYS A 106 -17.69 -11.43 -4.73
N TYR A 107 -17.87 -10.39 -5.53
CA TYR A 107 -18.32 -9.06 -5.14
C TYR A 107 -19.72 -8.72 -5.70
N LYS A 108 -20.44 -9.73 -6.20
CA LYS A 108 -21.76 -9.57 -6.82
C LYS A 108 -22.78 -9.11 -5.78
N ASN A 109 -23.56 -8.08 -6.12
CA ASN A 109 -24.52 -7.42 -5.22
C ASN A 109 -23.89 -6.74 -4.00
N GLU A 110 -22.58 -6.46 -4.02
CA GLU A 110 -21.89 -5.78 -2.92
C GLU A 110 -21.59 -4.30 -3.23
N TYR A 111 -21.27 -3.56 -2.16
CA TYR A 111 -21.00 -2.13 -2.18
C TYR A 111 -19.57 -1.82 -2.59
N PHE A 112 -19.18 -2.10 -3.84
CA PHE A 112 -17.82 -1.88 -4.31
C PHE A 112 -17.72 -1.10 -5.63
N PHE A 113 -17.17 0.11 -5.52
CA PHE A 113 -16.56 0.84 -6.64
C PHE A 113 -15.05 0.95 -6.41
N GLY A 114 -14.29 1.10 -7.49
CA GLY A 114 -12.85 1.35 -7.39
C GLY A 114 -12.06 0.16 -6.85
N LEU A 115 -12.42 -1.06 -7.27
CA LEU A 115 -11.58 -2.23 -7.07
C LEU A 115 -10.30 -2.08 -7.91
N VAL A 116 -9.15 -2.00 -7.23
CA VAL A 116 -7.83 -1.81 -7.83
C VAL A 116 -6.90 -2.94 -7.40
N THR A 117 -6.20 -3.53 -8.36
CA THR A 117 -5.11 -4.48 -8.08
C THR A 117 -3.78 -3.79 -8.33
N PHE A 118 -2.92 -3.74 -7.30
CA PHE A 118 -1.56 -3.27 -7.43
C PHE A 118 -0.68 -4.40 -7.94
N LYS A 119 0.19 -4.09 -8.90
CA LYS A 119 1.19 -5.03 -9.41
C LYS A 119 2.55 -4.36 -9.35
N LEU A 120 3.41 -4.85 -8.46
CA LEU A 120 4.80 -4.42 -8.41
C LEU A 120 5.51 -4.83 -9.70
N LYS A 121 6.17 -3.88 -10.37
CA LYS A 121 6.84 -4.09 -11.66
C LYS A 121 8.35 -3.97 -11.60
N GLU A 122 8.84 -3.15 -10.68
CA GLU A 122 10.25 -2.84 -10.53
C GLU A 122 10.46 -2.39 -9.08
N ILE A 123 11.63 -2.74 -8.52
CA ILE A 123 12.11 -2.20 -7.26
C ILE A 123 13.46 -1.54 -7.55
N LEU A 124 13.59 -0.28 -7.13
CA LEU A 124 14.84 0.47 -7.20
C LEU A 124 15.38 0.64 -5.78
N GLU A 125 16.47 -0.04 -5.45
CA GLU A 125 17.12 0.06 -4.14
C GLU A 125 18.32 1.00 -4.24
N PHE A 126 18.40 1.94 -3.29
CA PHE A 126 19.50 2.89 -3.17
C PHE A 126 20.16 2.69 -1.81
N GLU A 127 21.38 2.20 -1.80
CA GLU A 127 22.16 2.01 -0.59
C GLU A 127 22.90 3.31 -0.20
N PRO A 128 23.17 3.53 1.11
CA PRO A 128 23.90 4.71 1.58
C PRO A 128 25.32 4.86 1.00
N ASN A 129 25.92 3.76 0.53
CA ASN A 129 27.22 3.74 -0.14
C ASN A 129 27.16 4.20 -1.62
N GLY A 130 25.98 4.61 -2.11
CA GLY A 130 25.76 5.01 -3.50
C GLY A 130 25.52 3.85 -4.47
N LYS A 131 25.51 2.60 -3.99
CA LYS A 131 25.11 1.44 -4.81
C LYS A 131 23.63 1.57 -5.15
N LYS A 132 23.34 1.38 -6.44
CA LYS A 132 21.98 1.32 -6.98
C LYS A 132 21.74 -0.08 -7.50
N GLU A 133 20.63 -0.68 -7.07
CA GLU A 133 20.18 -1.98 -7.54
C GLU A 133 18.80 -1.83 -8.17
N THR A 134 18.54 -2.59 -9.23
CA THR A 134 17.30 -2.51 -9.99
C THR A 134 16.80 -3.93 -10.21
N ILE A 135 15.69 -4.24 -9.56
CA ILE A 135 15.07 -5.57 -9.57
C ILE A 135 13.86 -5.50 -10.47
N LYS A 136 13.89 -6.25 -11.58
CA LYS A 136 12.81 -6.33 -12.58
C LYS A 136 12.32 -7.74 -12.82
N GLU A 137 13.13 -8.74 -12.49
CA GLU A 137 12.74 -10.12 -12.68
C GLU A 137 11.65 -10.51 -11.68
N GLU A 138 10.56 -11.08 -12.19
CA GLU A 138 9.38 -11.41 -11.38
C GLU A 138 9.73 -12.36 -10.22
N LYS A 139 10.70 -13.26 -10.44
CA LYS A 139 11.20 -14.17 -9.41
C LYS A 139 11.90 -13.43 -8.28
N GLU A 140 12.78 -12.48 -8.59
CA GLU A 140 13.52 -11.68 -7.59
C GLU A 140 12.58 -10.74 -6.82
N ILE A 141 11.60 -10.14 -7.51
CA ILE A 141 10.53 -9.35 -6.87
C ILE A 141 9.77 -10.23 -5.88
N GLN A 142 9.40 -11.45 -6.27
CA GLN A 142 8.69 -12.36 -5.39
C GLN A 142 9.55 -12.80 -4.19
N GLU A 143 10.85 -12.97 -4.36
CA GLU A 143 11.79 -13.24 -3.26
C GLU A 143 11.80 -12.09 -2.23
N LYS A 144 11.86 -10.84 -2.69
CA LYS A 144 11.77 -9.65 -1.81
C LYS A 144 10.41 -9.55 -1.09
N ILE A 145 9.30 -9.82 -1.78
CA ILE A 145 7.98 -9.88 -1.15
C ILE A 145 7.95 -10.95 -0.06
N ASN A 146 8.50 -12.13 -0.33
CA ASN A 146 8.54 -13.23 0.64
C ASN A 146 9.45 -12.92 1.85
N GLU A 147 10.58 -12.24 1.63
CA GLU A 147 11.46 -11.76 2.70
C GLU A 147 10.71 -10.79 3.63
N ALA A 148 10.04 -9.80 3.05
CA ALA A 148 9.23 -8.83 3.77
C ALA A 148 8.09 -9.50 4.55
N ARG A 149 7.42 -10.50 3.97
CA ARG A 149 6.38 -11.29 4.65
C ARG A 149 6.92 -12.02 5.87
N LYS A 150 8.06 -12.70 5.73
CA LYS A 150 8.70 -13.41 6.86
C LYS A 150 9.06 -12.45 7.99
N LYS A 151 9.62 -11.29 7.64
CA LYS A 151 9.97 -10.26 8.63
C LYS A 151 8.73 -9.71 9.34
N LEU A 152 7.64 -9.49 8.62
CA LEU A 152 6.36 -9.06 9.18
C LEU A 152 5.82 -10.07 10.20
N ILE A 153 5.81 -11.36 9.86
CA ILE A 153 5.38 -12.44 10.76
C ILE A 153 6.27 -12.51 12.01
N GLN A 154 7.59 -12.39 11.83
CA GLN A 154 8.54 -12.47 12.94
C GLN A 154 8.34 -11.34 13.97
N GLU A 155 8.01 -10.14 13.52
CA GLU A 155 7.91 -8.95 14.39
C GLU A 155 6.51 -8.73 14.95
N ILE A 156 5.45 -9.08 14.18
CA ILE A 156 4.06 -8.82 14.57
C ILE A 156 3.37 -10.08 15.11
N GLY A 157 3.70 -11.26 14.59
CA GLY A 157 2.96 -12.51 14.83
C GLY A 157 1.92 -12.79 13.74
N GLU A 158 1.85 -14.03 13.28
CA GLU A 158 0.98 -14.44 12.17
C GLU A 158 -0.51 -14.33 12.54
N GLU A 159 -0.85 -14.59 13.80
CA GLU A 159 -2.22 -14.55 14.33
C GLU A 159 -2.85 -13.15 14.29
N TYR A 160 -2.02 -12.10 14.26
CA TYR A 160 -2.44 -10.71 14.19
C TYR A 160 -2.49 -10.19 12.75
N ILE A 161 -2.14 -10.99 11.74
CA ILE A 161 -2.08 -10.54 10.34
C ILE A 161 -3.19 -11.22 9.53
N GLY A 162 -4.17 -10.43 9.08
CA GLY A 162 -5.17 -10.84 8.10
C GLY A 162 -4.63 -10.73 6.68
N PHE A 163 -3.80 -11.69 6.25
CA PHE A 163 -3.18 -11.66 4.90
C PHE A 163 -4.19 -11.59 3.75
N GLU A 164 -5.38 -12.18 3.89
CA GLU A 164 -6.43 -12.17 2.86
C GLU A 164 -7.16 -10.81 2.75
N GLU A 165 -7.05 -9.99 3.79
CA GLU A 165 -7.79 -8.73 3.96
C GLU A 165 -6.87 -7.51 4.01
N GLY A 166 -5.55 -7.71 3.96
CA GLY A 166 -4.55 -6.64 4.03
C GLY A 166 -4.54 -5.88 5.37
N VAL A 167 -5.02 -6.51 6.46
CA VAL A 167 -5.18 -5.85 7.77
C VAL A 167 -4.29 -6.46 8.86
N ILE A 168 -3.97 -5.63 9.85
CA ILE A 168 -3.46 -6.07 11.15
C ILE A 168 -4.65 -6.04 12.12
N LYS A 169 -4.89 -7.15 12.82
CA LYS A 169 -6.03 -7.39 13.71
C LYS A 169 -5.75 -6.97 15.15
#